data_AF-A0A7Z2VZH6-F1
#
_entry.id   AF-A0A7Z2VZH6-F1
#
_cell.length_a   1.000
_cell.length_b   1.000
_cell.length_c   1.000
_cell.angle_alpha   90.00
_cell.angle_beta   90.00
_cell.angle_gamma   90.00
#
_symmetry.space_group_name_H-M   'P 1'
#
loop_
_entity.id
_entity.type
_entity.pdbx_description
1 polymer ?
#
loop_
_entity_poly.entity_id
_entity_poly.type
_entity_poly.pdbx_seq_one_letter_code
_entity_poly.pdbx_strand_id
1 'polypeptide(L)'
;MAGTRWGTTQEAALLDVLEQSATGRVLEVDPDTGRVRVVASGFSLANGIALSHDERSLLVAESGRYRVWRIDIGADRLDIRAMPPGARILLDNLPGFPDNLTRGAAGRIWA
;
A
#
# COMPACT_ATOMS: atom_id res chain seq x y z
N MET A 1 1.32 -17.33 -2.19
CA MET A 1 0.89 -18.35 -1.20
C MET A 1 1.54 -18.08 0.15
N ALA A 2 1.05 -17.09 0.91
CA ALA A 2 1.52 -16.80 2.27
C ALA A 2 0.74 -17.59 3.34
N GLY A 3 -0.45 -18.11 3.00
CA GLY A 3 -1.33 -18.78 3.96
C GLY A 3 -0.83 -20.14 4.47
N THR A 4 0.00 -20.86 3.73
CA THR A 4 0.41 -22.21 4.15
C THR A 4 1.37 -22.25 5.33
N ARG A 5 2.04 -21.13 5.67
CA ARG A 5 2.99 -21.06 6.80
C ARG A 5 2.38 -20.45 8.07
N TRP A 6 1.38 -19.57 7.93
CA TRP A 6 0.91 -18.70 9.01
C TRP A 6 -0.61 -18.74 9.24
N GLY A 7 -1.33 -19.63 8.56
CA GLY A 7 -2.78 -19.75 8.67
C GLY A 7 -3.52 -18.90 7.63
N THR A 8 -4.59 -18.24 8.04
CA THR A 8 -5.40 -17.38 7.17
C THR A 8 -4.66 -16.09 6.77
N THR A 9 -5.15 -15.40 5.74
CA THR A 9 -4.63 -14.07 5.37
C THR A 9 -4.73 -13.07 6.52
N GLN A 10 -5.77 -13.18 7.35
CA GLN A 10 -5.99 -12.31 8.50
C GLN A 10 -4.95 -12.56 9.60
N GLU A 11 -4.65 -13.82 9.91
CA GLU A 11 -3.62 -14.17 10.89
C GLU A 11 -2.23 -13.72 10.43
N ALA A 12 -1.92 -13.92 9.15
CA ALA A 12 -0.66 -13.44 8.58
C ALA A 12 -0.55 -11.90 8.62
N ALA A 13 -1.64 -11.18 8.33
CA ALA A 13 -1.68 -9.72 8.42
C ALA A 13 -1.54 -9.22 9.85
N LEU A 14 -2.23 -9.85 10.80
CA LEU A 14 -2.10 -9.55 12.23
C LEU A 14 -0.65 -9.75 12.69
N LEU A 15 -0.03 -10.86 12.30
CA LEU A 15 1.36 -11.15 12.65
C LEU A 15 2.33 -10.12 12.07
N ASP A 16 2.18 -9.76 10.78
CA ASP A 16 3.04 -8.74 10.13
C ASP A 16 3.00 -7.39 10.86
N VAL A 17 1.81 -7.00 11.35
CA VAL A 17 1.62 -5.78 12.13
C VAL A 17 2.19 -5.93 13.54
N LEU A 18 1.89 -7.02 14.26
CA LEU A 18 2.35 -7.21 15.63
C LEU A 18 3.87 -7.33 15.74
N GLU A 19 4.50 -8.04 14.80
CA GLU A 19 5.96 -8.20 14.74
C GLU A 19 6.66 -6.98 14.11
N GLN A 20 5.90 -6.06 13.53
CA GLN A 20 6.44 -4.91 12.78
C GLN A 20 7.35 -5.36 11.61
N SER A 21 7.06 -6.53 11.05
CA SER A 21 7.84 -7.16 9.97
C SER A 21 7.77 -6.37 8.65
N ALA A 22 6.67 -5.64 8.43
CA ALA A 22 6.46 -4.71 7.33
C ALA A 22 6.70 -5.34 5.95
N THR A 23 6.14 -6.53 5.71
CA THR A 23 6.34 -7.32 4.50
C THR A 23 5.40 -6.93 3.34
N GLY A 24 4.50 -5.97 3.56
CA GLY A 24 3.54 -5.48 2.59
C GLY A 24 4.19 -4.88 1.33
N ARG A 25 3.51 -5.05 0.19
CA ARG A 25 3.99 -4.63 -1.14
C ARG A 25 2.84 -4.11 -1.99
N VAL A 26 3.17 -3.15 -2.86
CA VAL A 26 2.35 -2.75 -4.00
C VAL A 26 2.90 -3.42 -5.24
N LEU A 27 2.01 -4.12 -5.94
CA LEU A 27 2.33 -4.85 -7.16
C LEU A 27 1.58 -4.22 -8.33
N GLU A 28 2.26 -4.14 -9.47
CA GLU A 28 1.64 -3.86 -10.75
C GLU A 28 1.60 -5.17 -11.54
N VAL A 29 0.46 -5.44 -12.17
CA VAL A 29 0.24 -6.62 -13.00
C VAL A 29 -0.15 -6.15 -14.39
N ASP A 30 0.64 -6.52 -15.39
CA ASP A 30 0.29 -6.38 -16.79
C ASP A 30 -0.82 -7.40 -17.12
N PRO A 31 -2.03 -6.95 -17.52
CA PRO A 31 -3.15 -7.85 -17.77
C PRO A 31 -2.98 -8.71 -19.03
N ASP A 32 -2.18 -8.27 -20.01
CA ASP A 32 -1.99 -8.97 -21.28
C ASP A 32 -0.94 -10.08 -21.13
N THR A 33 0.14 -9.80 -20.40
CA THR A 33 1.27 -10.73 -20.25
C THR A 33 1.27 -11.48 -18.92
N GLY A 34 0.48 -11.04 -17.94
CA GLY A 34 0.50 -11.56 -16.57
C GLY A 34 1.79 -11.22 -15.81
N ARG A 35 2.67 -10.38 -16.36
CA ARG A 35 3.93 -10.00 -15.70
C ARG A 35 3.62 -9.16 -14.47
N VAL A 36 4.22 -9.55 -13.35
CA VAL A 36 4.10 -8.84 -12.07
C VAL A 36 5.41 -8.13 -11.78
N ARG A 37 5.35 -6.85 -11.42
CA ARG A 37 6.50 -6.13 -10.83
C ARG A 37 6.14 -5.52 -9.48
N VAL A 38 7.18 -5.29 -8.67
CA VAL A 38 7.05 -4.60 -7.39
C VAL A 38 7.23 -3.11 -7.61
N VAL A 39 6.21 -2.31 -7.32
CA VAL A 39 6.27 -0.84 -7.36
C VAL A 39 6.93 -0.31 -6.10
N ALA A 40 6.45 -0.80 -4.95
CA ALA A 40 6.93 -0.39 -3.63
C ALA A 40 6.77 -1.53 -2.61
N SER A 41 7.57 -1.51 -1.56
CA SER A 41 7.64 -2.51 -0.50
C SER A 41 7.98 -1.88 0.84
N GLY A 42 7.82 -2.64 1.92
CA GLY A 42 8.17 -2.20 3.28
C GLY A 42 7.00 -1.64 4.07
N PHE A 43 5.76 -1.94 3.66
CA PHE A 43 4.54 -1.49 4.36
C PHE A 43 4.18 -2.45 5.48
N SER A 44 3.81 -1.92 6.64
CA SER A 44 3.06 -2.66 7.65
C SER A 44 1.60 -2.76 7.21
N LEU A 45 1.30 -3.84 6.49
CA LEU A 45 0.01 -4.09 5.84
C LEU A 45 -0.41 -3.00 4.83
N ALA A 46 0.08 -3.11 3.58
CA ALA A 46 -0.46 -2.34 2.45
C ALA A 46 -1.85 -2.87 2.07
N ASN A 47 -2.89 -2.13 2.42
CA ASN A 47 -4.27 -2.64 2.39
C ASN A 47 -5.09 -2.07 1.23
N GLY A 48 -5.40 -0.77 1.26
CA GLY A 48 -6.09 -0.08 0.16
C GLY A 48 -5.17 0.58 -0.84
N ILE A 49 -5.61 0.65 -2.10
CA ILE A 49 -4.91 1.34 -3.18
C ILE A 49 -5.89 2.08 -4.10
N ALA A 50 -5.53 3.29 -4.53
CA ALA A 50 -6.29 4.06 -5.52
C ALA A 50 -5.37 4.93 -6.38
N LEU A 51 -5.77 5.25 -7.60
CA LEU A 51 -5.13 6.30 -8.39
C LEU A 51 -5.57 7.69 -7.89
N SER A 52 -4.62 8.61 -7.86
CA SER A 52 -4.89 10.04 -7.75
C SER A 52 -5.72 10.54 -8.95
N HIS A 53 -6.37 11.70 -8.79
CA HIS A 53 -7.28 12.21 -9.82
C HIS A 53 -6.61 12.49 -11.17
N ASP A 54 -5.34 12.90 -11.16
CA ASP A 54 -4.53 13.13 -12.36
C ASP A 54 -3.79 11.87 -12.84
N GLU A 55 -3.98 10.74 -12.15
CA GLU A 55 -3.38 9.43 -12.44
C GLU A 55 -1.84 9.43 -12.43
N ARG A 56 -1.21 10.46 -11.83
CA ARG A 56 0.25 10.56 -11.73
C ARG A 56 0.83 9.87 -10.50
N SER A 57 -0.03 9.55 -9.53
CA SER A 57 0.36 8.90 -8.29
C SER A 57 -0.63 7.82 -7.87
N LEU A 58 -0.11 6.79 -7.22
CA LEU A 58 -0.83 5.83 -6.41
C LEU A 58 -0.99 6.39 -4.98
N LEU A 59 -2.16 6.15 -4.40
CA LEU A 59 -2.45 6.35 -2.99
C LEU A 59 -2.52 4.98 -2.34
N VAL A 60 -1.83 4.79 -1.22
CA VAL A 60 -1.72 3.49 -0.56
C VAL A 60 -2.01 3.64 0.93
N ALA A 61 -3.00 2.92 1.43
CA ALA A 61 -3.28 2.83 2.87
C ALA A 61 -2.34 1.83 3.53
N GLU A 62 -1.59 2.26 4.54
CA GLU A 62 -0.79 1.40 5.39
C GLU A 62 -1.49 1.24 6.74
N SER A 63 -2.26 0.16 6.88
CA SER A 63 -3.13 -0.04 8.04
C SER A 63 -2.33 -0.10 9.34
N GLY A 64 -1.21 -0.84 9.36
CA GLY A 64 -0.40 -1.04 10.56
C GLY A 64 0.34 0.21 11.07
N ARG A 65 0.32 1.30 10.30
CA ARG A 65 0.94 2.59 10.66
C ARG A 65 -0.02 3.77 10.61
N TYR A 66 -1.33 3.56 10.47
CA TYR A 66 -2.34 4.62 10.55
C TYR A 66 -2.11 5.78 9.57
N ARG A 67 -1.67 5.47 8.34
CA ARG A 67 -1.26 6.50 7.38
C ARG A 67 -1.59 6.15 5.94
N VAL A 68 -1.61 7.18 5.09
CA VAL A 68 -1.77 7.07 3.64
C VAL A 68 -0.54 7.63 2.95
N TRP A 69 0.00 6.86 2.01
CA TRP A 69 1.10 7.24 1.15
C TRP A 69 0.62 7.80 -0.18
N ARG A 70 1.43 8.68 -0.76
CA ARG A 70 1.38 9.04 -2.18
C ARG A 70 2.68 8.60 -2.83
N ILE A 71 2.59 7.78 -3.87
CA ILE A 71 3.72 7.17 -4.59
C ILE A 71 3.58 7.48 -6.07
N ASP A 72 4.65 7.87 -6.74
CA ASP A 72 4.60 8.18 -8.18
C ASP A 72 4.29 6.92 -9.01
N ILE A 73 3.50 7.05 -10.08
CA ILE A 73 3.04 5.90 -10.87
C ILE A 73 4.18 5.12 -11.56
N GLY A 74 5.28 5.82 -11.88
CA GLY A 74 6.49 5.24 -12.48
C GLY A 74 7.48 4.68 -11.45
N ALA A 75 7.15 4.68 -10.16
CA ALA A 75 8.02 4.13 -9.13
C ALA A 75 8.34 2.66 -9.42
N ASP A 76 9.60 2.25 -9.21
CA ASP A 76 10.06 0.88 -9.40
C ASP A 76 10.86 0.41 -8.20
N ARG A 77 10.39 -0.68 -7.58
CA ARG A 77 11.03 -1.36 -6.45
C ARG A 77 11.44 -0.44 -5.29
N LEU A 78 10.61 0.54 -4.95
CA LEU A 78 10.86 1.40 -3.79
C LEU A 78 10.81 0.61 -2.47
N ASP A 79 11.70 0.93 -1.54
CA ASP A 79 11.57 0.56 -0.13
C ASP A 79 11.10 1.80 0.63
N ILE A 80 9.83 1.84 1.01
CA ILE A 80 9.23 3.02 1.64
C ILE A 80 9.81 3.31 3.04
N ARG A 81 10.44 2.31 3.68
CA ARG A 81 11.09 2.48 4.99
C ARG A 81 12.30 3.42 4.91
N ALA A 82 12.90 3.55 3.72
CA ALA A 82 14.01 4.45 3.46
C ALA A 82 13.57 5.88 3.10
N MET A 83 12.26 6.18 3.09
CA MET A 83 11.71 7.47 2.65
C MET A 83 12.28 7.94 1.28
N PRO A 84 12.16 7.12 0.23
CA PRO A 84 12.80 7.40 -1.06
C PRO A 84 12.11 8.57 -1.78
N PRO A 85 12.80 9.22 -2.72
CA PRO A 85 12.15 10.15 -3.63
C PRO A 85 11.02 9.43 -4.40
N GLY A 86 9.94 10.16 -4.67
CA GLY A 86 8.76 9.60 -5.34
C GLY A 86 7.82 8.82 -4.43
N ALA A 87 8.06 8.76 -3.12
CA ALA A 87 7.10 8.31 -2.11
C ALA A 87 7.06 9.31 -0.95
N ARG A 88 5.86 9.69 -0.50
CA ARG A 88 5.68 10.53 0.69
C ARG A 88 4.42 10.19 1.45
N ILE A 89 4.43 10.45 2.75
CA ILE A 89 3.23 10.36 3.58
C ILE A 89 2.32 11.55 3.22
N LEU A 90 1.08 11.26 2.83
CA LEU A 90 0.06 12.25 2.50
C LEU A 90 -0.79 12.60 3.72
N LEU A 91 -1.16 11.59 4.50
CA LEU A 91 -1.89 11.70 5.75
C LEU A 91 -1.22 10.78 6.76
N ASP A 92 -1.04 11.25 7.98
CA ASP A 92 -0.40 10.52 9.07
C ASP A 92 -1.25 10.56 10.34
N ASN A 93 -1.00 9.65 11.27
CA ASN A 93 -1.66 9.58 12.57
C ASN A 93 -3.21 9.62 12.47
N LEU A 94 -3.76 8.81 11.57
CA LEU A 94 -5.21 8.69 11.39
C LEU A 94 -5.86 8.09 12.65
N PRO A 95 -7.10 8.48 12.99
CA PRO A 95 -7.79 8.03 14.20
C PRO A 95 -8.21 6.55 14.17
N GLY A 96 -7.89 5.82 13.10
CA GLY A 96 -8.19 4.40 12.91
C GLY A 96 -7.32 3.78 11.82
N PHE A 97 -7.46 2.47 11.63
CA PHE A 97 -6.70 1.71 10.64
C PHE A 97 -7.31 1.95 9.25
N PRO A 98 -6.61 2.65 8.33
CA PRO A 98 -7.14 2.83 6.98
C PRO A 98 -7.21 1.48 6.27
N ASP A 99 -8.30 1.22 5.55
CA ASP A 99 -8.55 -0.03 4.82
C ASP A 99 -8.57 0.28 3.30
N ASN A 100 -9.69 0.02 2.62
CA ASN A 100 -9.84 0.30 1.19
C ASN A 100 -9.89 1.81 0.88
N LEU A 101 -9.23 2.19 -0.22
CA LEU A 101 -9.31 3.55 -0.78
C LEU A 101 -10.23 3.57 -1.99
N THR A 102 -11.17 4.51 -2.05
CA THR A 102 -12.08 4.66 -3.20
C THR A 102 -12.09 6.08 -3.72
N ARG A 103 -12.04 6.25 -5.05
CA ARG A 103 -12.13 7.56 -5.69
C ARG A 103 -13.55 8.12 -5.56
N GLY A 104 -13.65 9.33 -5.02
CA GLY A 104 -14.87 10.11 -4.94
C GLY A 104 -14.97 11.16 -6.05
N ALA A 105 -16.14 11.79 -6.16
CA ALA A 105 -16.36 12.89 -7.10
C ALA A 105 -15.48 14.11 -6.78
N ALA A 106 -15.12 14.87 -7.82
CA ALA A 106 -14.29 16.08 -7.73
C ALA A 106 -12.91 15.85 -7.08
N GLY A 107 -12.28 14.72 -7.37
CA GLY A 107 -10.90 14.43 -6.94
C GLY A 107 -10.75 14.02 -5.47
N ARG A 108 -11.87 13.81 -4.77
CA ARG A 108 -11.87 13.28 -3.39
C ARG A 108 -11.48 11.82 -3.35
N ILE A 109 -11.02 11.36 -2.19
CA ILE A 109 -10.73 9.97 -1.86
C ILE A 109 -11.43 9.64 -0.56
N TRP A 110 -12.05 8.47 -0.49
CA TRP A 110 -12.63 7.88 0.71
C TRP A 110 -11.70 6.78 1.22
N ALA A 111 -11.51 6.72 2.53
CA ALA A 111 -10.60 5.84 3.25
C ALA A 111 -11.25 5.34 4.54
#